data_AF-A0A0M3JMS0-F1
#
_entry.id   AF-A0A0M3JMS0-F1
#
_cell.length_a   1.000
_cell.length_b   1.000
_cell.length_c   1.000
_cell.angle_alpha   90.00
_cell.angle_beta   90.00
_cell.angle_gamma   90.00
#
_symmetry.space_group_name_H-M   'P 1'
#
loop_
_entity.id
_entity.type
_entity.pdbx_description
1 polymer ?
#
loop_
_entity_poly.entity_id
_entity_poly.type
_entity_poly.pdbx_seq_one_letter_code
_entity_poly.pdbx_strand_id
1 'polypeptide(L)' 'MDLRSTVVTAALTWTGETFEKNVQIRIDANGQIVDIGKEIVNSNETLTDLGSKVWEVSFISLDLNYVSTSA' A
#
# COMPACT_ATOMS: atom_id res chain seq x y z
N MET A 1 12.99 -7.47 -19.66
CA MET A 1 12.17 -6.46 -18.95
C MET A 1 12.94 -6.14 -17.68
N ASP A 2 13.40 -4.90 -17.51
CA ASP A 2 14.18 -4.50 -16.33
C ASP A 2 13.22 -4.47 -15.12
N LEU A 3 13.19 -5.57 -14.36
CA LEU A 3 12.30 -5.84 -13.24
C LEU A 3 12.75 -5.06 -11.99
N ARG A 4 12.85 -3.73 -12.09
CA ARG A 4 13.12 -2.88 -10.93
C ARG A 4 11.86 -2.72 -10.07
N SER A 5 11.28 -3.85 -9.67
CA SER A 5 10.24 -3.86 -8.66
C SER A 5 10.88 -3.74 -7.28
N THR A 6 10.25 -2.96 -6.41
CA THR A 6 10.57 -2.94 -4.99
C THR A 6 9.45 -3.64 -4.23
N VAL A 7 9.82 -4.51 -3.30
CA VAL A 7 8.86 -5.10 -2.37
C VAL A 7 8.99 -4.36 -1.05
N VAL A 8 7.87 -3.85 -0.53
CA VAL A 8 7.83 -3.09 0.73
C VAL A 8 6.97 -3.85 1.74
N THR A 9 7.38 -3.82 3.01
CA THR A 9 6.59 -4.32 4.15
C THR A 9 6.61 -3.34 5.32
N ALA A 10 5.67 -3.50 6.23
CA ALA A 10 5.51 -2.66 7.41
C ALA A 10 5.05 -3.51 8.60
N ALA A 11 5.12 -2.97 9.81
CA ALA A 11 4.62 -3.66 11.00
C ALA A 11 3.13 -4.00 10.90
N LEU A 12 2.33 -3.10 10.31
CA LEU A 12 0.93 -3.31 9.98
C LEU A 12 0.59 -2.67 8.64
N THR A 13 -0.23 -3.34 7.85
CA THR A 13 -0.76 -2.85 6.58
C THR A 13 -2.28 -2.84 6.64
N TRP A 14 -2.89 -1.71 6.32
CA TRP A 14 -4.33 -1.58 6.16
C TRP A 14 -4.78 -2.17 4.83
N THR A 15 -5.72 -3.12 4.86
CA THR A 15 -6.21 -3.83 3.66
C THR A 15 -7.49 -3.23 3.08
N GLY A 16 -8.00 -2.15 3.65
CA GLY A 16 -9.33 -1.61 3.35
C GLY A 16 -10.39 -2.00 4.37
N GLU A 17 -10.14 -3.05 5.16
CA GLU A 17 -11.07 -3.54 6.19
C GLU A 17 -10.39 -3.77 7.55
N THR A 18 -9.16 -4.28 7.55
CA THR A 18 -8.43 -4.62 8.79
C THR A 18 -6.95 -4.29 8.67
N PHE A 19 -6.25 -4.32 9.81
CA PHE A 19 -4.79 -4.27 9.84
C PHE A 19 -4.21 -5.67 9.87
N GLU A 20 -3.34 -5.96 8.90
CA GLU A 20 -2.64 -7.23 8.79
C GLU A 20 -1.13 -7.08 8.98
N LYS A 21 -0.51 -8.12 9.56
CA LYS A 21 0.95 -8.22 9.71
C LYS A 21 1.57 -8.96 8.53
N ASN A 22 2.85 -8.70 8.27
CA ASN A 22 3.67 -9.39 7.28
C ASN A 22 3.12 -9.30 5.84
N VAL A 23 2.34 -8.27 5.54
CA VAL A 23 1.90 -7.99 4.17
C VAL A 23 3.07 -7.36 3.42
N GLN A 24 3.31 -7.85 2.22
CA GLN A 24 4.29 -7.37 1.28
C GLN A 24 3.55 -6.84 0.06
N ILE A 25 3.99 -5.69 -0.45
CA ILE A 25 3.43 -5.04 -1.64
C ILE A 25 4.56 -4.86 -2.65
N ARG A 26 4.37 -5.38 -3.86
CA ARG A 26 5.29 -5.19 -4.97
C ARG A 26 4.87 -3.96 -5.77
N ILE A 27 5.79 -3.02 -5.89
CA ILE A 27 5.63 -1.80 -6.70
C ILE A 27 6.59 -1.92 -7.89
N ASP A 28 6.09 -1.81 -9.11
CA ASP A 28 6.91 -1.84 -10.32
C ASP A 28 7.65 -0.51 -10.56
N ALA A 29 8.48 -0.47 -11.62
CA ALA A 29 9.26 0.71 -11.96
C ALA A 29 8.40 1.93 -12.38
N ASN A 30 7.12 1.74 -12.68
CA ASN A 30 6.18 2.80 -13.01
C ASN A 30 5.43 3.31 -11.77
N GLY A 31 5.72 2.77 -10.59
CA GLY A 31 5.01 3.10 -9.35
C GLY A 31 3.65 2.41 -9.21
N GLN A 32 3.37 1.38 -10.01
CA GLN A 32 2.13 0.61 -9.92
C GLN A 32 2.27 -0.55 -8.93
N ILE A 33 1.23 -0.77 -8.14
CA ILE A 33 1.12 -1.99 -7.34
C ILE A 33 0.77 -3.13 -8.29
N VAL A 34 1.65 -4.14 -8.36
CA VAL A 34 1.48 -5.28 -9.28
C VAL A 34 1.25 -6.60 -8.55
N ASP A 35 1.49 -6.66 -7.23
CA ASP A 35 1.23 -7.82 -6.40
C ASP A 35 1.09 -7.43 -4.92
N ILE A 36 0.24 -8.14 -4.19
CA ILE A 36 0.01 -7.97 -2.75
C ILE A 36 -0.18 -9.35 -2.14
N GLY A 37 0.60 -9.66 -1.09
CA GLY A 37 0.48 -10.95 -0.42
C GLY A 37 1.41 -11.09 0.76
N LYS A 38 1.57 -12.33 1.22
CA LYS A 38 2.56 -12.69 2.24
C LYS A 38 3.68 -13.46 1.54
N GLU A 39 4.94 -13.11 1.83
CA GLU A 39 6.13 -13.78 1.29
C GLU A 39 6.23 -13.77 -0.25
N ILE A 40 5.83 -12.66 -0.88
CA ILE A 40 5.88 -12.52 -2.35
C ILE A 40 7.28 -12.17 -2.89
N VAL A 41 8.20 -11.74 -2.02
CA VAL A 41 9.56 -11.31 -2.44
C VAL A 41 10.35 -12.47 -3.08
N ASN A 42 10.87 -12.24 -4.29
CA ASN A 42 11.74 -13.19 -4.96
C ASN A 42 13.20 -13.05 -4.51
N SER A 43 14.01 -14.08 -4.74
CA SER A 43 15.43 -14.12 -4.32
C SER A 43 16.32 -13.04 -4.95
N ASN A 44 15.87 -12.42 -6.04
CA ASN A 44 16.54 -11.33 -6.74
C ASN A 44 15.95 -9.93 -6.41
N GLU A 45 14.95 -9.85 -5.53
CA GLU A 45 14.32 -8.60 -5.13
C GLU A 45 14.81 -8.16 -3.74
N THR A 46 14.83 -6.85 -3.51
CA THR A 46 15.09 -6.30 -2.18
C THR A 46 13.77 -6.07 -1.46
N LEU A 47 13.66 -6.63 -0.25
CA LEU A 47 12.59 -6.29 0.67
C LEU A 47 12.98 -5.04 1.46
N THR A 48 12.19 -3.98 1.31
CA THR A 48 12.29 -2.77 2.12
C THR A 48 11.34 -2.88 3.31
N ASP A 49 11.88 -3.03 4.51
CA ASP A 49 11.11 -3.03 5.75
C ASP A 49 11.01 -1.62 6.32
N LEU A 50 9.78 -1.13 6.48
CA LEU A 50 9.48 0.17 7.09
C LEU A 50 9.57 0.14 8.62
N GLY A 51 9.82 -1.03 9.23
CA GLY A 51 9.96 -1.23 10.66
C GLY A 51 8.64 -1.04 11.39
N SER A 52 8.65 -0.29 12.49
CA SER A 52 7.47 -0.06 13.35
C SER A 52 6.40 0.86 12.75
N LYS A 53 6.44 1.13 11.44
CA LYS A 53 5.47 1.99 10.75
C LYS A 53 4.22 1.20 10.38
N VAL A 54 3.13 1.93 10.22
CA VAL A 54 1.89 1.43 9.63
C VAL A 54 1.83 1.91 8.18
N TRP A 55 1.41 1.04 7.28
CA TRP A 55 1.12 1.40 5.90
C TRP A 55 -0.38 1.43 5.67
N GLU A 56 -0.88 2.58 5.20
CA GLU A 56 -2.27 2.79 4.85
C GLU A 56 -2.41 3.35 3.44
N VAL A 57 -3.58 3.12 2.82
CA VAL A 57 -3.92 3.78 1.55
C VAL A 57 -4.15 5.28 1.84
N SER A 58 -3.71 6.12 0.90
CA SER A 58 -3.95 7.57 1.02
C SER A 58 -5.45 7.88 1.04
N PHE A 59 -5.81 8.98 1.67
CA PHE A 59 -7.18 9.49 1.68
C PHE A 59 -7.57 10.02 0.29
N ILE A 60 -8.80 9.72 -0.13
CA ILE A 60 -9.48 10.45 -1.21
C ILE A 60 -10.28 11.55 -0.53
N SER A 61 -9.92 12.82 -0.78
CA SER A 61 -10.73 13.95 -0.32
C SER A 61 -11.87 14.19 -1.32
N LEU A 62 -13.10 14.08 -0.83
CA LEU A 62 -14.30 14.48 -1.58
C LEU A 62 -14.77 15.81 -0.97
N ASP A 63 -14.74 16.87 -1.77
CA ASP A 63 -15.29 18.17 -1.37
C ASP A 63 -16.81 18.05 -1.16
N LEU A 64 -17.22 17.87 0.10
CA LEU A 64 -18.62 17.85 0.49
C LEU A 64 -19.12 19.28 0.66
N ASN A 65 -19.55 19.91 -0.45
CA ASN A 65 -20.32 21.15 -0.39
C ASN A 65 -21.73 20.85 0.13
N TYR A 66 -21.91 20.89 1.45
CA TYR A 66 -23.24 20.81 2.07
C TYR A 66 -24.01 22.10 1.79
N VAL A 67 -24.95 22.07 0.84
CA VAL A 67 -25.91 23.16 0.62
C VAL A 67 -27.18 22.82 1.39
N SER A 68 -27.38 23.42 2.57
CA SER A 68 -28.69 23.40 3.22
C SER A 68 -29.60 24.41 2.54
N THR A 69 -30.54 23.96 1.72
CA THR A 69 -31.68 24.79 1.32
C THR A 69 -32.71 24.76 2.44
N SER A 70 -32.74 25.78 3.29
CA SER A 70 -33.86 26.03 4.20
C SER A 70 -35.07 26.49 3.37
N ALA A 71 -36.19 25.77 3.48
CA ALA A 71 -37.51 26.19 3.01
C ALA A 71 -38.24 27.00 4.09
#